data_AF-A0A1Y3CGK5-F1
#
_entry.id   AF-A0A1Y3CGK5-F1
#
_cell.length_a   1.000
_cell.length_b   1.000
_cell.length_c   1.000
_cell.angle_alpha   90.00
_cell.angle_beta   90.00
_cell.angle_gamma   90.00
#
_symmetry.space_group_name_H-M   'P 1'
#
loop_
_entity.id
_entity.type
_entity.pdbx_description
1 polymer ?
#
loop_
_entity_poly.entity_id
_entity_poly.type
_entity_poly.pdbx_seq_one_letter_code
_entity_poly.pdbx_strand_id
1 'polypeptide(L)'
;MGIRITGTGLYHPEEAISNEELVTSLNAYVELFNHDNADKIAAGEIAARRGSNAEFIEKASGVKSRYVADKSGVLDPKRMYPRLRERSNDELSIQAEWGVTAAKQAMENAGVTAEDIDVVILSCSNIQRAYPAVAIEIQSALGIQGYAYDMNVACSAATFGLKQAADAIKCGARRVLLVNVEITSGHTDFRSRDCHFIFGDVATASIIEDTTTKTGFEIVDTHLFTQFSNNIRNNFGYLNRSEDAVVDDKLFRQDGRKVFKEVCPLVAKIITTQLEKNSIAPSNVKRFWLHQANASMNDLILKYVVGKDADRALVPIILDEFANTSSAGVIIALHRTADEVNDGEYGVLCSFGAGYSVGSILVQKHVVG
;
A
#
# COMPACT_ATOMS: atom_id res chain seq x y z
N MET A 1 17.55 1.38 -24.35
CA MET A 1 16.43 0.89 -23.54
C MET A 1 16.23 1.90 -22.43
N GLY A 2 15.03 2.44 -22.31
CA GLY A 2 14.64 3.38 -21.26
C GLY A 2 13.37 2.82 -20.64
N ILE A 3 13.48 2.00 -19.60
CA ILE A 3 12.30 1.39 -18.99
C ILE A 3 11.64 2.45 -18.11
N ARG A 4 10.48 2.94 -18.53
CA ARG A 4 9.78 4.05 -17.89
C ARG A 4 8.44 3.63 -17.31
N ILE A 5 8.08 4.24 -16.18
CA ILE A 5 6.70 4.32 -15.73
C ILE A 5 6.04 5.47 -16.52
N THR A 6 5.14 5.14 -17.45
CA THR A 6 4.56 6.11 -18.41
C THR A 6 3.16 6.56 -18.07
N GLY A 7 2.44 5.83 -17.23
CA GLY A 7 1.13 6.21 -16.73
C GLY A 7 0.83 5.57 -15.39
N THR A 8 0.07 6.27 -14.56
CA THR A 8 -0.44 5.76 -13.29
C THR A 8 -1.93 6.03 -13.21
N GLY A 9 -2.65 5.18 -12.48
CA GLY A 9 -4.08 5.30 -12.23
C GLY A 9 -4.42 5.01 -10.77
N LEU A 10 -5.54 5.55 -10.32
CA LEU A 10 -5.99 5.56 -8.94
C LEU A 10 -7.51 5.37 -8.90
N TYR A 11 -7.95 4.50 -8.00
CA TYR A 11 -9.33 4.34 -7.61
C TYR A 11 -9.41 4.26 -6.08
N HIS A 12 -10.42 4.87 -5.50
CA HIS A 12 -10.83 4.63 -4.11
C HIS A 12 -12.35 4.51 -4.06
N PRO A 13 -12.93 3.80 -3.07
CA PRO A 13 -14.37 3.77 -2.88
C PRO A 13 -14.90 5.16 -2.48
N GLU A 14 -16.21 5.37 -2.64
CA GLU A 14 -16.86 6.67 -2.40
C GLU A 14 -16.95 7.01 -0.91
N GLU A 15 -17.16 6.01 -0.06
CA GLU A 15 -17.34 6.23 1.38
C GLU A 15 -16.01 6.46 2.09
N ALA A 16 -15.99 7.46 2.96
CA ALA A 16 -14.87 7.76 3.84
C ALA A 16 -15.29 7.81 5.30
N ILE A 17 -14.38 7.43 6.20
CA ILE A 17 -14.53 7.48 7.65
C ILE A 17 -13.56 8.52 8.22
N SER A 18 -14.02 9.43 9.07
CA SER A 18 -13.13 10.34 9.82
C SER A 18 -12.56 9.68 11.08
N ASN A 19 -11.51 10.27 11.67
CA ASN A 19 -10.97 9.79 12.95
C ASN A 19 -12.04 9.76 14.05
N GLU A 20 -12.90 10.78 14.11
CA GLU A 20 -13.97 10.94 15.10
C GLU A 20 -15.02 9.83 14.98
N GLU A 21 -15.45 9.51 13.76
CA GLU A 21 -16.40 8.43 13.49
C GLU A 21 -15.83 7.08 13.93
N LEU A 22 -14.57 6.81 13.55
CA LEU A 22 -13.91 5.55 13.85
C LEU A 22 -13.66 5.37 15.37
N VAL A 23 -13.27 6.44 16.04
CA VAL A 23 -13.09 6.47 17.50
C VAL A 23 -14.41 6.27 18.23
N THR A 24 -15.49 6.92 17.76
CA THR A 24 -16.84 6.75 18.31
C THR A 24 -17.26 5.29 18.25
N SER A 25 -17.07 4.63 17.09
CA SER A 25 -17.36 3.21 16.92
C SER A 25 -16.53 2.32 17.87
N LEU A 26 -15.20 2.50 17.91
CA LEU A 26 -14.33 1.72 18.79
C LEU A 26 -14.70 1.91 20.26
N ASN A 27 -14.97 3.14 20.71
CA ASN A 27 -15.29 3.41 22.10
C ASN A 27 -16.62 2.76 22.50
N ALA A 28 -17.64 2.82 21.65
CA ALA A 28 -18.89 2.10 21.87
C ALA A 28 -18.68 0.58 21.96
N TYR A 29 -17.84 0.00 21.10
CA TYR A 29 -17.48 -1.41 21.17
C TYR A 29 -16.75 -1.76 22.49
N VAL A 30 -15.81 -0.91 22.93
CA VAL A 30 -15.06 -1.10 24.16
C VAL A 30 -15.97 -1.05 25.38
N GLU A 31 -16.92 -0.11 25.43
CA GLU A 31 -17.90 0.00 26.50
C GLU A 31 -18.77 -1.26 26.58
N LEU A 32 -19.33 -1.71 25.44
CA LEU A 32 -20.10 -2.96 25.36
C LEU A 32 -19.28 -4.17 25.82
N PHE A 33 -18.06 -4.33 25.30
CA PHE A 33 -17.19 -5.44 25.66
C PHE A 33 -16.86 -5.47 27.15
N ASN A 34 -16.49 -4.31 27.72
CA ASN A 34 -16.12 -4.23 29.13
C ASN A 34 -17.32 -4.45 30.04
N HIS A 35 -18.51 -3.97 29.66
CA HIS A 35 -19.76 -4.24 30.37
C HIS A 35 -20.09 -5.74 30.37
N ASP A 36 -20.10 -6.37 29.20
CA ASP A 36 -20.52 -7.78 29.05
C ASP A 36 -19.51 -8.78 29.66
N ASN A 37 -18.29 -8.33 29.94
CA ASN A 37 -17.24 -9.15 30.56
C ASN A 37 -16.79 -8.62 31.93
N ALA A 38 -17.60 -7.80 32.61
CA ALA A 38 -17.23 -7.16 33.87
C ALA A 38 -16.73 -8.16 34.92
N ASP A 39 -17.41 -9.30 35.08
CA ASP A 39 -17.03 -10.35 36.05
C ASP A 39 -15.67 -10.98 35.72
N LYS A 40 -15.42 -11.29 34.44
CA LYS A 40 -14.14 -11.88 33.98
C LYS A 40 -12.99 -10.90 34.10
N ILE A 41 -13.25 -9.62 33.88
CA ILE A 41 -12.28 -8.53 34.08
C ILE A 41 -11.94 -8.39 35.56
N ALA A 42 -12.95 -8.40 36.44
CA ALA A 42 -12.75 -8.34 37.89
C ALA A 42 -11.99 -9.56 38.43
N ALA A 43 -12.23 -10.73 37.85
CA ALA A 43 -11.51 -11.97 38.16
C ALA A 43 -10.08 -12.03 37.57
N GLY A 44 -9.69 -11.09 36.72
CA GLY A 44 -8.37 -11.06 36.07
C GLY A 44 -8.18 -12.10 34.96
N GLU A 45 -9.25 -12.74 34.49
CA GLU A 45 -9.22 -13.72 33.41
C GLU A 45 -8.95 -13.07 32.06
N ILE A 46 -9.50 -11.87 31.85
CA ILE A 46 -9.27 -11.05 30.65
C ILE A 46 -8.96 -9.60 31.03
N ALA A 47 -8.19 -8.91 30.19
CA ALA A 47 -7.91 -7.50 30.38
C ALA A 47 -9.08 -6.62 29.90
N ALA A 48 -9.37 -5.55 30.65
CA ALA A 48 -10.26 -4.50 30.19
C ALA A 48 -9.71 -3.85 28.91
N ARG A 49 -10.59 -3.62 27.93
CA ARG A 49 -10.22 -2.91 26.71
C ARG A 49 -10.17 -1.41 26.96
N ARG A 50 -9.33 -0.72 26.20
CA ARG A 50 -9.12 0.73 26.26
C ARG A 50 -9.61 1.38 24.98
N GLY A 51 -10.33 2.48 25.11
CA GLY A 51 -10.75 3.30 23.98
C GLY A 51 -9.61 4.12 23.35
N SER A 52 -9.94 4.88 22.32
CA SER A 52 -9.04 5.77 21.58
C SER A 52 -9.57 7.21 21.56
N ASN A 53 -8.82 8.13 20.95
CA ASN A 53 -9.28 9.48 20.62
C ASN A 53 -8.65 9.96 19.30
N ALA A 54 -9.32 10.89 18.61
CA ALA A 54 -8.91 11.35 17.28
C ALA A 54 -7.57 12.12 17.31
N GLU A 55 -7.34 12.93 18.35
CA GLU A 55 -6.09 13.68 18.53
C GLU A 55 -4.87 12.75 18.62
N PHE A 56 -5.02 11.62 19.31
CA PHE A 56 -3.98 10.59 19.40
C PHE A 56 -3.65 10.02 18.03
N ILE A 57 -4.65 9.72 17.20
CA ILE A 57 -4.45 9.14 15.86
C ILE A 57 -3.66 10.13 14.99
N GLU A 58 -4.12 11.37 14.89
CA GLU A 58 -3.49 12.39 14.06
C GLU A 58 -2.06 12.67 14.53
N LYS A 59 -1.84 12.83 15.85
CA LYS A 59 -0.50 13.07 16.40
C LYS A 59 0.45 11.87 16.22
N ALA A 60 -0.06 10.64 16.31
CA ALA A 60 0.76 9.44 16.22
C ALA A 60 1.14 9.08 14.77
N SER A 61 0.33 9.48 13.79
CA SER A 61 0.45 8.98 12.41
C SER A 61 0.38 10.05 11.32
N GLY A 62 -0.36 11.15 11.54
CA GLY A 62 -0.76 12.12 10.53
C GLY A 62 -2.07 11.79 9.80
N VAL A 63 -2.67 10.63 10.07
CA VAL A 63 -3.92 10.19 9.43
C VAL A 63 -5.11 11.01 9.93
N LYS A 64 -5.99 11.45 9.02
CA LYS A 64 -7.22 12.20 9.34
C LYS A 64 -8.49 11.46 8.88
N SER A 65 -8.45 10.90 7.69
CA SER A 65 -9.53 10.10 7.11
C SER A 65 -9.01 8.84 6.43
N ARG A 66 -9.93 7.99 5.99
CA ARG A 66 -9.67 6.88 5.07
C ARG A 66 -10.91 6.57 4.27
N TYR A 67 -10.71 6.15 3.03
CA TYR A 67 -11.74 5.52 2.22
C TYR A 67 -11.94 4.06 2.66
N VAL A 68 -13.16 3.55 2.57
CA VAL A 68 -13.52 2.18 2.95
C VAL A 68 -14.53 1.57 1.98
N ALA A 69 -14.46 0.26 1.78
CA ALA A 69 -15.38 -0.47 0.89
C ALA A 69 -16.84 -0.46 1.38
N ASP A 70 -17.06 -0.44 2.70
CA ASP A 70 -18.38 -0.23 3.31
C ASP A 70 -18.18 0.43 4.69
N LYS A 71 -18.74 1.63 4.84
CA LYS A 71 -18.67 2.43 6.06
C LYS A 71 -19.60 1.90 7.14
N SER A 72 -20.79 1.47 6.75
CA SER A 72 -21.85 1.10 7.68
C SER A 72 -21.45 -0.05 8.59
N GLY A 73 -20.75 -1.06 8.06
CA GLY A 73 -20.36 -2.27 8.78
C GLY A 73 -19.14 -2.07 9.65
N VAL A 74 -18.20 -1.27 9.18
CA VAL A 74 -17.01 -0.87 9.95
C VAL A 74 -17.41 -0.05 11.18
N LEU A 75 -18.37 0.86 11.05
CA LEU A 75 -18.81 1.73 12.14
C LEU A 75 -19.87 1.11 13.07
N ASP A 76 -20.42 -0.08 12.77
CA ASP A 76 -21.33 -0.77 13.68
C ASP A 76 -20.54 -1.46 14.80
N PRO A 77 -20.66 -1.03 16.08
CA PRO A 77 -19.91 -1.59 17.20
C PRO A 77 -20.18 -3.07 17.46
N LYS A 78 -21.29 -3.61 16.95
CA LYS A 78 -21.64 -5.03 17.07
C LYS A 78 -21.06 -5.88 15.93
N ARG A 79 -20.49 -5.24 14.91
CA ARG A 79 -19.90 -5.89 13.73
C ARG A 79 -18.41 -5.61 13.61
N MET A 80 -18.01 -4.35 13.44
CA MET A 80 -16.61 -3.91 13.30
C MET A 80 -15.88 -4.47 12.07
N TYR A 81 -16.57 -4.69 10.95
CA TYR A 81 -16.00 -5.06 9.64
C TYR A 81 -16.99 -4.80 8.49
N PRO A 82 -16.54 -4.63 7.23
CA PRO A 82 -17.40 -4.30 6.09
C PRO A 82 -18.58 -5.26 5.87
N ARG A 83 -19.74 -4.74 5.43
CA ARG A 83 -20.90 -5.50 4.92
C ARG A 83 -20.75 -5.72 3.42
N LEU A 84 -20.02 -6.77 3.05
CA LEU A 84 -19.86 -7.18 1.66
C LEU A 84 -20.81 -8.31 1.29
N ARG A 85 -21.22 -8.33 0.03
CA ARG A 85 -22.01 -9.38 -0.61
C ARG A 85 -21.09 -10.41 -1.27
N GLU A 86 -21.39 -11.69 -1.12
CA GLU A 86 -20.83 -12.73 -1.98
C GLU A 86 -21.32 -12.54 -3.43
N ARG A 87 -20.39 -12.47 -4.37
CA ARG A 87 -20.67 -12.36 -5.81
C ARG A 87 -20.65 -13.74 -6.44
N SER A 88 -21.48 -13.96 -7.46
CA SER A 88 -21.42 -15.17 -8.26
C SER A 88 -20.17 -15.20 -9.14
N ASN A 89 -19.80 -16.37 -9.67
CA ASN A 89 -18.63 -16.51 -10.53
C ASN A 89 -18.78 -15.79 -11.89
N ASP A 90 -19.99 -15.42 -12.28
CA ASP A 90 -20.28 -14.69 -13.53
C ASP A 90 -20.09 -13.17 -13.37
N GLU A 91 -19.93 -12.70 -12.12
CA GLU A 91 -19.69 -11.31 -11.79
C GLU A 91 -18.21 -11.07 -11.52
N LEU A 92 -17.70 -9.89 -11.89
CA LEU A 92 -16.36 -9.49 -11.56
C LEU A 92 -16.19 -9.44 -10.03
N SER A 93 -15.12 -10.02 -9.50
CA SER A 93 -14.79 -9.93 -8.08
C SER A 93 -14.48 -8.48 -7.68
N ILE A 94 -14.67 -8.13 -6.39
CA ILE A 94 -14.43 -6.76 -5.90
C ILE A 94 -12.98 -6.35 -6.16
N GLN A 95 -12.01 -7.24 -5.90
CA GLN A 95 -10.61 -6.94 -6.13
C GLN A 95 -10.30 -6.73 -7.61
N ALA A 96 -10.88 -7.53 -8.50
CA ALA A 96 -10.71 -7.34 -9.94
C ALA A 96 -11.39 -6.05 -10.44
N GLU A 97 -12.59 -5.72 -9.97
CA GLU A 97 -13.32 -4.50 -10.33
C GLU A 97 -12.53 -3.23 -10.03
N TRP A 98 -11.97 -3.15 -8.82
CA TRP A 98 -11.15 -2.00 -8.42
C TRP A 98 -9.86 -1.93 -9.23
N GLY A 99 -9.22 -3.07 -9.47
CA GLY A 99 -8.02 -3.17 -10.30
C GLY A 99 -8.26 -2.74 -11.74
N VAL A 100 -9.36 -3.17 -12.35
CA VAL A 100 -9.79 -2.78 -13.71
C VAL A 100 -10.00 -1.28 -13.80
N THR A 101 -10.62 -0.68 -12.79
CA THR A 101 -10.90 0.77 -12.77
C THR A 101 -9.60 1.58 -12.73
N ALA A 102 -8.68 1.27 -11.81
CA ALA A 102 -7.37 1.92 -11.75
C ALA A 102 -6.53 1.66 -13.02
N ALA A 103 -6.57 0.43 -13.55
CA ALA A 103 -5.85 0.05 -14.76
C ALA A 103 -6.28 0.84 -15.99
N LYS A 104 -7.59 1.02 -16.20
CA LYS A 104 -8.12 1.84 -17.31
C LYS A 104 -7.58 3.27 -17.28
N GLN A 105 -7.56 3.90 -16.10
CA GLN A 105 -6.99 5.24 -15.97
C GLN A 105 -5.47 5.25 -16.23
N ALA A 106 -4.72 4.25 -15.75
CA ALA A 106 -3.29 4.16 -16.04
C ALA A 106 -2.99 3.96 -17.54
N MET A 107 -3.80 3.14 -18.21
CA MET A 107 -3.72 2.90 -19.66
C MET A 107 -4.03 4.16 -20.46
N GLU A 108 -5.09 4.88 -20.09
CA GLU A 108 -5.46 6.16 -20.70
C GLU A 108 -4.34 7.20 -20.51
N ASN A 109 -3.84 7.37 -19.29
CA ASN A 109 -2.74 8.30 -18.98
C ASN A 109 -1.45 7.96 -19.71
N ALA A 110 -1.19 6.66 -19.95
CA ALA A 110 -0.05 6.22 -20.74
C ALA A 110 -0.32 6.30 -22.25
N GLY A 111 -1.56 6.49 -22.72
CA GLY A 111 -1.93 6.40 -24.13
C GLY A 111 -1.62 5.02 -24.72
N VAL A 112 -2.12 3.96 -24.07
CA VAL A 112 -1.99 2.56 -24.52
C VAL A 112 -3.33 1.83 -24.47
N THR A 113 -3.43 0.77 -25.26
CA THR A 113 -4.61 -0.09 -25.38
C THR A 113 -4.35 -1.49 -24.80
N ALA A 114 -5.34 -2.38 -24.82
CA ALA A 114 -5.17 -3.73 -24.30
C ALA A 114 -4.17 -4.55 -25.13
N GLU A 115 -4.13 -4.31 -26.44
CA GLU A 115 -3.26 -4.96 -27.42
C GLU A 115 -1.77 -4.61 -27.25
N ASP A 116 -1.51 -3.53 -26.53
CA ASP A 116 -0.17 -3.01 -26.24
C ASP A 116 0.51 -3.69 -25.04
N ILE A 117 -0.24 -4.44 -24.24
CA ILE A 117 0.21 -4.99 -22.95
C ILE A 117 0.43 -6.50 -23.08
N ASP A 118 1.56 -6.99 -22.55
CA ASP A 118 1.93 -8.41 -22.60
C ASP A 118 1.78 -9.13 -21.25
N VAL A 119 1.87 -8.36 -20.15
CA VAL A 119 1.91 -8.91 -18.79
C VAL A 119 1.01 -8.10 -17.86
N VAL A 120 0.22 -8.80 -17.04
CA VAL A 120 -0.55 -8.20 -15.93
C VAL A 120 -0.06 -8.77 -14.60
N ILE A 121 0.36 -7.89 -13.69
CA ILE A 121 0.82 -8.27 -12.36
C ILE A 121 -0.14 -7.67 -11.33
N LEU A 122 -0.83 -8.50 -10.56
CA LEU A 122 -1.50 -8.04 -9.34
C LEU A 122 -0.54 -8.21 -8.16
N SER A 123 -0.11 -7.09 -7.58
CA SER A 123 0.92 -7.06 -6.55
C SER A 123 0.43 -6.29 -5.32
N CYS A 124 -0.11 -6.97 -4.33
CA CYS A 124 -0.70 -6.32 -3.14
C CYS A 124 -0.56 -7.18 -1.88
N SER A 125 -1.03 -6.65 -0.74
CA SER A 125 -0.80 -7.31 0.55
C SER A 125 -1.69 -8.50 0.86
N ASN A 126 -2.85 -8.60 0.20
CA ASN A 126 -3.74 -9.76 0.27
C ASN A 126 -4.43 -10.00 -1.08
N ILE A 127 -4.67 -11.27 -1.38
CA ILE A 127 -5.39 -11.71 -2.59
C ILE A 127 -6.74 -12.29 -2.16
N GLN A 128 -7.81 -11.89 -2.84
CA GLN A 128 -9.20 -12.25 -2.49
C GLN A 128 -9.46 -13.76 -2.52
N ARG A 129 -8.75 -14.50 -3.39
CA ARG A 129 -8.83 -15.96 -3.50
C ARG A 129 -7.50 -16.56 -3.97
N ALA A 130 -7.33 -17.87 -3.81
CA ALA A 130 -6.11 -18.55 -4.24
C ALA A 130 -6.05 -18.82 -5.75
N TYR A 131 -7.15 -19.30 -6.33
CA TYR A 131 -7.26 -19.58 -7.76
C TYR A 131 -8.73 -19.52 -8.24
N PRO A 132 -8.98 -19.22 -9.53
CA PRO A 132 -8.02 -18.69 -10.51
C PRO A 132 -7.46 -17.34 -10.05
N ALA A 133 -6.21 -17.02 -10.45
CA ALA A 133 -5.54 -15.78 -10.03
C ALA A 133 -6.40 -14.54 -10.36
N VAL A 134 -6.41 -13.56 -9.47
CA VAL A 134 -7.20 -12.34 -9.67
C VAL A 134 -6.57 -11.47 -10.76
N ALA A 135 -5.25 -11.52 -10.95
CA ALA A 135 -4.58 -10.90 -12.10
C ALA A 135 -5.09 -11.43 -13.45
N ILE A 136 -5.40 -12.72 -13.56
CA ILE A 136 -5.95 -13.32 -14.78
C ILE A 136 -7.39 -12.82 -15.02
N GLU A 137 -8.17 -12.64 -13.95
CA GLU A 137 -9.50 -12.03 -14.05
C GLU A 137 -9.43 -10.58 -14.52
N ILE A 138 -8.52 -9.77 -13.96
CA ILE A 138 -8.26 -8.38 -14.40
C ILE A 138 -7.82 -8.35 -15.87
N GLN A 139 -6.88 -9.21 -16.24
CA GLN A 139 -6.38 -9.35 -17.61
C GLN A 139 -7.53 -9.62 -18.58
N SER A 140 -8.37 -10.63 -18.27
CA SER A 140 -9.52 -11.01 -19.09
C SER A 140 -10.55 -9.88 -19.18
N ALA A 141 -10.83 -9.18 -18.08
CA ALA A 141 -11.80 -8.09 -18.05
C ALA A 141 -11.37 -6.86 -18.86
N LEU A 142 -10.06 -6.66 -19.05
CA LEU A 142 -9.49 -5.59 -19.88
C LEU A 142 -9.29 -6.01 -21.35
N GLY A 143 -9.48 -7.28 -21.68
CA GLY A 143 -9.19 -7.81 -23.03
C GLY A 143 -7.70 -7.96 -23.35
N ILE A 144 -6.83 -7.87 -22.35
CA ILE A 144 -5.37 -8.00 -22.51
C ILE A 144 -5.03 -9.46 -22.84
N GLN A 145 -4.14 -9.67 -23.81
CA GLN A 145 -3.58 -10.99 -24.14
C GLN A 145 -2.20 -11.18 -23.48
N GLY A 146 -1.63 -12.38 -23.54
CA GLY A 146 -0.36 -12.70 -22.88
C GLY A 146 -0.56 -13.46 -21.58
N TYR A 147 0.12 -13.08 -20.49
CA TYR A 147 0.03 -13.80 -19.21
C TYR A 147 -0.13 -12.88 -18.02
N ALA A 148 -0.66 -13.43 -16.91
CA ALA A 148 -0.89 -12.69 -15.69
C ALA A 148 -0.62 -13.54 -14.45
N TYR A 149 -0.24 -12.89 -13.34
CA TYR A 149 0.01 -13.58 -12.08
C TYR A 149 -0.20 -12.67 -10.85
N ASP A 150 -0.53 -13.32 -9.73
CA ASP A 150 -0.64 -12.68 -8.42
C ASP A 150 0.71 -12.77 -7.68
N MET A 151 1.10 -11.69 -6.99
CA MET A 151 2.32 -11.61 -6.19
C MET A 151 2.06 -10.87 -4.88
N ASN A 152 2.68 -11.34 -3.79
CA ASN A 152 2.51 -10.75 -2.47
C ASN A 152 3.85 -10.63 -1.72
N VAL A 153 4.20 -9.40 -1.35
CA VAL A 153 5.24 -9.07 -0.37
C VAL A 153 4.77 -7.89 0.49
N ALA A 154 3.49 -7.91 0.85
CA ALA A 154 2.82 -6.92 1.69
C ALA A 154 3.11 -5.47 1.25
N CYS A 155 3.58 -4.63 2.17
CA CYS A 155 3.78 -3.19 1.97
C CYS A 155 4.75 -2.83 0.84
N SER A 156 5.63 -3.75 0.42
CA SER A 156 6.59 -3.51 -0.67
C SER A 156 6.18 -4.11 -2.01
N ALA A 157 4.94 -4.60 -2.13
CA ALA A 157 4.50 -5.29 -3.33
C ALA A 157 4.59 -4.40 -4.60
N ALA A 158 4.31 -3.10 -4.52
CA ALA A 158 4.44 -2.21 -5.67
C ALA A 158 5.87 -2.09 -6.21
N THR A 159 6.87 -1.86 -5.35
CA THR A 159 8.27 -1.71 -5.79
C THR A 159 8.89 -3.03 -6.24
N PHE A 160 8.52 -4.14 -5.60
CA PHE A 160 8.90 -5.48 -6.07
C PHE A 160 8.24 -5.80 -7.42
N GLY A 161 6.98 -5.40 -7.61
CA GLY A 161 6.25 -5.50 -8.87
C GLY A 161 6.88 -4.66 -9.98
N LEU A 162 7.29 -3.43 -9.69
CA LEU A 162 8.02 -2.57 -10.63
C LEU A 162 9.34 -3.20 -11.08
N LYS A 163 10.09 -3.83 -10.16
CA LYS A 163 11.30 -4.58 -10.51
C LYS A 163 11.01 -5.76 -11.42
N GLN A 164 9.97 -6.55 -11.10
CA GLN A 164 9.57 -7.70 -11.92
C GLN A 164 9.07 -7.27 -13.31
N ALA A 165 8.34 -6.15 -13.38
CA ALA A 165 7.91 -5.55 -14.64
C ALA A 165 9.13 -5.13 -15.50
N ALA A 166 10.09 -4.42 -14.89
CA ALA A 166 11.31 -4.03 -15.58
C ALA A 166 12.14 -5.24 -16.05
N ASP A 167 12.22 -6.31 -15.25
CA ASP A 167 12.90 -7.54 -15.64
C ASP A 167 12.20 -8.25 -16.79
N ALA A 168 10.86 -8.36 -16.76
CA ALA A 168 10.08 -8.93 -17.85
C ALA A 168 10.29 -8.17 -19.16
N ILE A 169 10.35 -6.84 -19.09
CA ILE A 169 10.63 -5.98 -20.26
C ILE A 169 12.04 -6.21 -20.81
N LYS A 170 13.06 -6.32 -19.93
CA LYS A 170 14.42 -6.71 -20.34
C LYS A 170 14.47 -8.08 -21.01
N CYS A 171 13.54 -8.98 -20.67
CA CYS A 171 13.41 -10.30 -21.25
C CYS A 171 12.49 -10.35 -22.49
N GLY A 172 11.95 -9.21 -22.95
CA GLY A 172 11.24 -9.10 -24.22
C GLY A 172 9.76 -8.74 -24.14
N ALA A 173 9.20 -8.52 -22.94
CA ALA A 173 7.87 -7.93 -22.84
C ALA A 173 7.89 -6.47 -23.33
N ARG A 174 6.88 -6.04 -24.09
CA ARG A 174 6.75 -4.67 -24.59
C ARG A 174 6.28 -3.75 -23.47
N ARG A 175 5.19 -4.12 -22.80
CA ARG A 175 4.58 -3.36 -21.70
C ARG A 175 4.00 -4.28 -20.63
N VAL A 176 4.04 -3.78 -19.41
CA VAL A 176 3.50 -4.44 -18.23
C VAL A 176 2.49 -3.52 -17.55
N LEU A 177 1.31 -4.06 -17.26
CA LEU A 177 0.34 -3.48 -16.34
C LEU A 177 0.61 -4.02 -14.93
N LEU A 178 1.02 -3.15 -14.02
CA LEU A 178 1.15 -3.45 -12.61
C LEU A 178 -0.06 -2.88 -11.86
N VAL A 179 -0.77 -3.71 -11.10
CA VAL A 179 -1.95 -3.34 -10.33
C VAL A 179 -1.70 -3.62 -8.85
N ASN A 180 -2.12 -2.72 -7.97
CA ASN A 180 -2.12 -2.89 -6.52
C ASN A 180 -3.53 -2.64 -6.01
N VAL A 181 -4.20 -3.65 -5.46
CA VAL A 181 -5.55 -3.49 -4.90
C VAL A 181 -5.53 -3.84 -3.42
N GLU A 182 -5.82 -2.86 -2.58
CA GLU A 182 -5.67 -2.93 -1.13
C GLU A 182 -7.03 -2.69 -0.47
N ILE A 183 -7.76 -3.76 -0.18
CA ILE A 183 -9.02 -3.76 0.57
C ILE A 183 -8.70 -4.11 2.03
N THR A 184 -7.96 -3.21 2.66
CA THR A 184 -7.37 -3.41 4.00
C THR A 184 -8.42 -3.54 5.10
N SER A 185 -9.60 -2.97 4.91
CA SER A 185 -10.74 -3.11 5.82
C SER A 185 -11.19 -4.57 5.99
N GLY A 186 -10.87 -5.45 5.03
CA GLY A 186 -11.16 -6.89 5.12
C GLY A 186 -10.28 -7.66 6.11
N HIS A 187 -9.14 -7.10 6.53
CA HIS A 187 -8.20 -7.77 7.45
C HIS A 187 -7.67 -6.87 8.57
N THR A 188 -8.20 -5.66 8.72
CA THR A 188 -7.93 -4.77 9.86
C THR A 188 -8.67 -5.26 11.11
N ASP A 189 -7.99 -5.29 12.25
CA ASP A 189 -8.67 -5.49 13.54
C ASP A 189 -9.22 -4.16 14.07
N PHE A 190 -10.46 -3.83 13.69
CA PHE A 190 -11.11 -2.60 14.13
C PHE A 190 -11.40 -2.58 15.64
N ARG A 191 -11.31 -3.72 16.34
CA ARG A 191 -11.48 -3.84 17.80
C ARG A 191 -10.23 -3.45 18.57
N SER A 192 -9.10 -3.24 17.87
CA SER A 192 -7.79 -2.94 18.44
C SER A 192 -7.49 -1.46 18.37
N ARG A 193 -7.43 -0.82 19.54
CA ARG A 193 -6.99 0.59 19.70
C ARG A 193 -5.66 0.89 19.01
N ASP A 194 -4.75 -0.08 18.97
CA ASP A 194 -3.38 0.15 18.52
C ASP A 194 -3.23 0.10 16.98
N CYS A 195 -4.21 -0.45 16.25
CA CYS A 195 -4.13 -0.56 14.79
C CYS A 195 -5.39 -0.21 13.98
N HIS A 196 -6.57 -0.04 14.61
CA HIS A 196 -7.83 0.17 13.90
C HIS A 196 -7.84 1.36 12.92
N PHE A 197 -7.00 2.37 13.17
CA PHE A 197 -6.93 3.61 12.40
C PHE A 197 -5.87 3.61 11.29
N ILE A 198 -5.02 2.57 11.24
CA ILE A 198 -3.81 2.59 10.42
C ILE A 198 -4.15 2.58 8.94
N PHE A 199 -5.10 1.74 8.50
CA PHE A 199 -5.27 1.45 7.09
C PHE A 199 -6.50 2.10 6.43
N GLY A 200 -6.44 2.21 5.11
CA GLY A 200 -7.52 2.62 4.22
C GLY A 200 -7.53 1.84 2.91
N ASP A 201 -8.67 1.89 2.22
CA ASP A 201 -8.93 1.07 1.04
C ASP A 201 -8.66 1.85 -0.27
N VAL A 202 -8.00 1.20 -1.24
CA VAL A 202 -7.64 1.82 -2.53
C VAL A 202 -7.30 0.78 -3.61
N ALA A 203 -7.28 1.19 -4.87
CA ALA A 203 -6.53 0.52 -5.92
C ALA A 203 -5.67 1.51 -6.73
N THR A 204 -4.48 1.09 -7.12
CA THR A 204 -3.60 1.81 -8.04
C THR A 204 -3.15 0.93 -9.18
N ALA A 205 -2.79 1.55 -10.30
CA ALA A 205 -2.15 0.84 -11.41
C ALA A 205 -1.02 1.68 -12.02
N SER A 206 -0.08 1.01 -12.67
CA SER A 206 1.05 1.61 -13.38
C SER A 206 1.28 0.90 -14.72
N ILE A 207 1.59 1.67 -15.75
CA ILE A 207 2.10 1.16 -17.03
C ILE A 207 3.62 1.33 -17.05
N ILE A 208 4.31 0.23 -17.33
CA ILE A 208 5.76 0.18 -17.48
C ILE A 208 6.08 -0.28 -18.90
N GLU A 209 6.97 0.42 -19.58
CA GLU A 209 7.32 0.13 -20.98
C GLU A 209 8.77 0.49 -21.31
N ASP A 210 9.37 -0.20 -22.29
CA ASP A 210 10.66 0.23 -22.87
C ASP A 210 10.40 1.33 -23.91
N THR A 211 10.79 2.56 -23.57
CA THR A 211 10.54 3.72 -24.42
C THR A 211 11.57 4.82 -24.21
N THR A 212 11.94 5.49 -25.28
CA THR A 212 12.71 6.74 -25.24
C THR A 212 11.87 7.94 -25.69
N THR A 213 10.65 7.71 -26.19
CA THR A 213 9.81 8.69 -26.88
C THR A 213 8.52 9.04 -26.13
N LYS A 214 8.31 8.50 -24.93
CA LYS A 214 7.21 8.90 -24.05
C LYS A 214 7.71 9.58 -22.79
N THR A 215 6.95 10.59 -22.35
CA THR A 215 7.09 11.19 -21.02
C THR A 215 6.90 10.12 -19.96
N GLY A 216 7.73 10.11 -18.93
CA GLY A 216 7.66 9.12 -17.87
C GLY A 216 8.84 9.17 -16.91
N PHE A 217 8.83 8.27 -15.95
CA PHE A 217 9.91 8.10 -14.99
C PHE A 217 10.75 6.87 -15.34
N GLU A 218 11.96 7.10 -15.84
CA GLU A 218 12.92 6.03 -16.13
C GLU A 218 13.42 5.40 -14.84
N ILE A 219 13.41 4.06 -14.79
CA ILE A 219 13.93 3.28 -13.66
C ILE A 219 15.46 3.18 -13.79
N VAL A 220 16.17 3.97 -12.98
CA VAL A 220 17.64 4.08 -12.99
C VAL A 220 18.29 2.97 -12.18
N ASP A 221 17.82 2.76 -10.95
CA ASP A 221 18.33 1.73 -10.06
C ASP A 221 17.22 1.16 -9.17
N THR A 222 17.40 -0.08 -8.72
CA THR A 222 16.48 -0.73 -7.80
C THR A 222 17.23 -1.54 -6.76
N HIS A 223 16.87 -1.34 -5.49
CA HIS A 223 17.37 -2.11 -4.36
C HIS A 223 16.19 -2.73 -3.62
N LEU A 224 16.11 -4.06 -3.58
CA LEU A 224 15.09 -4.81 -2.85
C LEU A 224 15.73 -5.55 -1.68
N PHE A 225 15.06 -5.53 -0.54
CA PHE A 225 15.53 -6.16 0.69
C PHE A 225 14.37 -6.79 1.45
N THR A 226 14.62 -7.95 2.05
CA THR A 226 13.72 -8.58 3.02
C THR A 226 14.50 -9.14 4.20
N GLN A 227 13.94 -9.01 5.39
CA GLN A 227 14.46 -9.65 6.61
C GLN A 227 13.30 -10.07 7.49
N PHE A 228 13.20 -11.38 7.75
CA PHE A 228 12.09 -11.94 8.52
C PHE A 228 11.88 -11.23 9.87
N SER A 229 10.63 -10.82 10.13
CA SER A 229 10.21 -10.25 11.42
C SER A 229 8.76 -10.63 11.73
N ASN A 230 8.49 -10.95 13.00
CA ASN A 230 7.13 -11.16 13.51
C ASN A 230 6.46 -9.86 13.98
N ASN A 231 7.14 -8.71 13.89
CA ASN A 231 6.62 -7.45 14.43
C ASN A 231 5.40 -6.92 13.65
N ILE A 232 5.11 -7.46 12.46
CA ILE A 232 3.85 -7.25 11.73
C ILE A 232 3.41 -8.62 11.19
N ARG A 233 2.21 -9.09 11.54
CA ARG A 233 1.73 -10.42 11.15
C ARG A 233 0.21 -10.52 11.13
N ASN A 234 -0.29 -11.38 10.23
CA ASN A 234 -1.66 -11.91 10.22
C ASN A 234 -1.55 -13.43 9.95
N ASN A 235 -2.23 -14.26 10.75
CA ASN A 235 -2.20 -15.72 10.65
C ASN A 235 -3.42 -16.33 9.94
N PHE A 236 -4.27 -15.52 9.30
CA PHE A 236 -5.35 -16.02 8.45
C PHE A 236 -4.81 -16.80 7.25
N GLY A 237 -5.37 -17.98 7.01
CA GLY A 237 -5.03 -18.82 5.87
C GLY A 237 -5.86 -20.09 5.76
N TYR A 238 -5.76 -20.75 4.60
CA TYR A 238 -6.57 -21.93 4.27
C TYR A 238 -6.36 -23.13 5.22
N LEU A 239 -5.22 -23.20 5.91
CA LEU A 239 -4.93 -24.25 6.90
C LEU A 239 -5.64 -24.04 8.23
N ASN A 240 -6.16 -22.84 8.54
CA ASN A 240 -6.77 -22.58 9.84
C ASN A 240 -7.95 -23.53 10.14
N ARG A 241 -8.69 -23.95 9.11
CA ARG A 241 -9.74 -24.96 9.24
C ARG A 241 -9.20 -26.32 9.66
N SER A 242 -8.04 -26.72 9.15
CA SER A 242 -7.40 -28.01 9.45
C SER A 242 -6.62 -27.99 10.77
N GLU A 243 -6.24 -26.81 11.25
CA GLU A 243 -5.59 -26.60 12.54
C GLU A 243 -6.59 -26.48 13.70
N ASP A 244 -7.89 -26.49 13.40
CA ASP A 244 -8.96 -26.12 14.35
C ASP A 244 -8.60 -24.82 15.10
N ALA A 245 -8.11 -23.82 14.34
CA ALA A 245 -7.41 -22.69 14.93
C ALA A 245 -8.33 -21.82 15.81
N VAL A 246 -8.01 -21.71 17.09
CA VAL A 246 -8.78 -20.93 18.08
C VAL A 246 -8.16 -19.58 18.46
N VAL A 247 -6.87 -19.38 18.15
CA VAL A 247 -6.16 -18.14 18.51
C VAL A 247 -6.73 -16.97 17.69
N ASP A 248 -7.09 -15.88 18.34
CA ASP A 248 -7.61 -14.64 17.73
C ASP A 248 -6.47 -13.81 17.10
N ASP A 249 -5.77 -14.34 16.09
CA ASP A 249 -4.65 -13.66 15.40
C ASP A 249 -4.76 -13.68 13.86
N LYS A 250 -6.00 -13.78 13.38
CA LYS A 250 -6.38 -13.88 11.95
C LYS A 250 -6.68 -12.52 11.32
N LEU A 251 -6.24 -11.45 11.97
CA LEU A 251 -6.33 -10.06 11.52
C LEU A 251 -4.97 -9.39 11.71
N PHE A 252 -4.83 -8.17 11.21
CA PHE A 252 -3.61 -7.38 11.32
C PHE A 252 -3.18 -7.18 12.79
N ARG A 253 -1.94 -7.60 13.11
CA ARG A 253 -1.28 -7.34 14.39
C ARG A 253 0.11 -6.75 14.17
N GLN A 254 0.49 -5.80 15.03
CA GLN A 254 1.79 -5.14 14.94
C GLN A 254 2.32 -4.68 16.32
N ASP A 255 3.64 -4.73 16.50
CA ASP A 255 4.38 -3.98 17.53
C ASP A 255 4.99 -2.71 16.91
N GLY A 256 4.20 -1.63 16.85
CA GLY A 256 4.55 -0.43 16.08
C GLY A 256 5.83 0.25 16.56
N ARG A 257 6.17 0.11 17.84
CA ARG A 257 7.39 0.70 18.42
C ARG A 257 8.65 -0.01 17.94
N LYS A 258 8.63 -1.34 17.87
CA LYS A 258 9.76 -2.10 17.30
C LYS A 258 9.91 -1.82 15.81
N VAL A 259 8.81 -1.79 15.08
CA VAL A 259 8.80 -1.44 13.65
C VAL A 259 9.44 -0.07 13.41
N PHE A 260 9.04 0.95 14.18
CA PHE A 260 9.63 2.29 14.08
C PHE A 260 11.15 2.27 14.28
N LYS A 261 11.63 1.59 15.34
CA LYS A 261 13.05 1.56 15.71
C LYS A 261 13.92 0.79 14.72
N GLU A 262 13.38 -0.28 14.14
CA GLU A 262 14.13 -1.19 13.27
C GLU A 262 14.08 -0.76 11.79
N VAL A 263 12.92 -0.27 11.32
CA VAL A 263 12.70 0.02 9.89
C VAL A 263 13.24 1.39 9.49
N CYS A 264 13.08 2.45 10.30
CA CYS A 264 13.53 3.80 9.92
C CYS A 264 15.04 3.87 9.59
N PRO A 265 15.96 3.32 10.43
CA PRO A 265 17.39 3.33 10.11
C PRO A 265 17.73 2.45 8.90
N LEU A 266 17.04 1.32 8.73
CA LEU A 266 17.23 0.41 7.61
C LEU A 266 16.89 1.10 6.27
N VAL A 267 15.73 1.76 6.21
CA VAL A 267 15.26 2.48 5.02
C VAL A 267 16.21 3.62 4.66
N ALA A 268 16.60 4.44 5.65
CA ALA A 268 17.54 5.53 5.42
C ALA A 268 18.87 5.01 4.87
N LYS A 269 19.41 3.92 5.45
CA LYS A 269 20.64 3.28 4.94
C LYS A 269 20.49 2.81 3.49
N ILE A 270 19.39 2.15 3.14
CA ILE A 270 19.16 1.66 1.78
C ILE A 270 19.11 2.82 0.78
N ILE A 271 18.38 3.90 1.09
CA ILE A 271 18.29 5.08 0.22
C ILE A 271 19.66 5.74 0.08
N THR A 272 20.37 6.01 1.19
CA THR A 272 21.71 6.63 1.16
C THR A 272 22.69 5.80 0.33
N THR A 273 22.77 4.49 0.56
CA THR A 273 23.64 3.60 -0.22
C THR A 273 23.26 3.56 -1.70
N GLN A 274 21.96 3.59 -2.03
CA GLN A 274 21.50 3.65 -3.42
C GLN A 274 21.90 4.97 -4.10
N LEU A 275 21.75 6.10 -3.42
CA LEU A 275 22.14 7.42 -3.94
C LEU A 275 23.67 7.51 -4.14
N GLU A 276 24.45 7.05 -3.17
CA GLU A 276 25.92 6.96 -3.25
C GLU A 276 26.38 6.10 -4.43
N LYS A 277 25.78 4.90 -4.61
CA LYS A 277 26.07 4.00 -5.75
C LYS A 277 25.88 4.70 -7.09
N ASN A 278 24.88 5.58 -7.20
CA ASN A 278 24.56 6.30 -8.43
C ASN A 278 25.22 7.69 -8.50
N SER A 279 26.09 8.03 -7.54
CA SER A 279 26.76 9.35 -7.46
C SER A 279 25.77 10.53 -7.44
N ILE A 280 24.62 10.36 -6.80
CA ILE A 280 23.59 11.40 -6.65
C ILE A 280 23.62 11.92 -5.22
N ALA A 281 23.80 13.22 -5.06
CA ALA A 281 23.66 13.86 -3.75
C ALA A 281 22.18 13.85 -3.32
N PRO A 282 21.85 13.62 -2.03
CA PRO A 282 20.48 13.69 -1.53
C PRO A 282 19.73 15.00 -1.87
N SER A 283 20.46 16.12 -1.95
CA SER A 283 19.93 17.43 -2.35
C SER A 283 19.46 17.50 -3.81
N ASN A 284 19.88 16.56 -4.66
CA ASN A 284 19.50 16.50 -6.08
C ASN A 284 18.25 15.63 -6.30
N VAL A 285 17.70 15.02 -5.25
CA VAL A 285 16.44 14.28 -5.33
C VAL A 285 15.29 15.26 -5.11
N LYS A 286 14.44 15.42 -6.12
CA LYS A 286 13.32 16.36 -6.11
C LYS A 286 12.17 15.88 -5.25
N ARG A 287 11.87 14.58 -5.29
CA ARG A 287 10.78 13.97 -4.54
C ARG A 287 11.18 12.62 -3.97
N PHE A 288 10.79 12.40 -2.72
CA PHE A 288 10.85 11.10 -2.05
C PHE A 288 9.42 10.61 -1.84
N TRP A 289 8.97 9.70 -2.71
CA TRP A 289 7.69 9.00 -2.54
C TRP A 289 7.88 7.83 -1.58
N LEU A 290 7.95 8.16 -0.30
CA LEU A 290 8.10 7.20 0.79
C LEU A 290 6.77 6.49 1.08
N HIS A 291 6.85 5.33 1.74
CA HIS A 291 5.69 4.57 2.20
C HIS A 291 4.76 5.44 3.06
N GLN A 292 3.46 5.33 2.81
CA GLN A 292 2.44 6.25 3.33
C GLN A 292 1.74 5.68 4.56
N ALA A 293 2.51 5.34 5.60
CA ALA A 293 1.96 4.74 6.83
C ALA A 293 2.00 5.65 8.05
N ASN A 294 3.06 6.47 8.16
CA ASN A 294 3.28 7.31 9.33
C ASN A 294 4.15 8.52 8.97
N ALA A 295 3.60 9.73 9.08
CA ALA A 295 4.31 10.96 8.74
C ALA A 295 5.56 11.19 9.60
N SER A 296 5.55 10.78 10.88
CA SER A 296 6.72 10.90 11.77
C SER A 296 7.85 9.95 11.39
N MET A 297 7.54 8.77 10.84
CA MET A 297 8.55 7.86 10.27
C MET A 297 9.19 8.49 9.03
N ASN A 298 8.36 9.03 8.13
CA ASN A 298 8.82 9.68 6.91
C ASN A 298 9.73 10.88 7.21
N ASP A 299 9.34 11.73 8.17
CA ASP A 299 10.16 12.84 8.67
C ASP A 299 11.52 12.39 9.18
N LEU A 300 11.56 11.30 9.97
CA LEU A 300 12.81 10.78 10.53
C LEU A 300 13.73 10.22 9.44
N ILE A 301 13.16 9.46 8.50
CA ILE A 301 13.89 8.92 7.36
C ILE A 301 14.47 10.06 6.50
N LEU A 302 13.66 11.06 6.17
CA LEU A 302 14.12 12.23 5.40
C LEU A 302 15.28 12.93 6.10
N LYS A 303 15.19 13.12 7.42
CA LYS A 303 16.27 13.73 8.22
C LYS A 303 17.56 12.91 8.24
N TYR A 304 17.46 11.59 8.21
CA TYR A 304 18.64 10.71 8.11
C TYR A 304 19.28 10.74 6.71
N VAL A 305 18.47 10.86 5.65
CA VAL A 305 18.95 10.84 4.27
C VAL A 305 19.48 12.20 3.81
N VAL A 306 18.72 13.27 4.05
CA VAL A 306 19.00 14.61 3.51
C VAL A 306 19.68 15.52 4.54
N GLY A 307 19.38 15.32 5.83
CA GLY A 307 19.94 16.11 6.93
C GLY A 307 18.87 16.71 7.85
N LYS A 308 19.28 17.24 9.00
CA LYS A 308 18.36 17.69 10.06
C LYS A 308 17.40 18.81 9.63
N ASP A 309 17.86 19.67 8.72
CA ASP A 309 17.14 20.83 8.20
C ASP A 309 16.42 20.54 6.87
N ALA A 310 16.21 19.26 6.53
CA ALA A 310 15.54 18.86 5.31
C ALA A 310 14.12 19.43 5.23
N ASP A 311 13.79 19.98 4.06
CA ASP A 311 12.45 20.48 3.77
C ASP A 311 11.46 19.31 3.66
N ARG A 312 10.43 19.31 4.51
CA ARG A 312 9.37 18.29 4.51
C ARG A 312 8.61 18.24 3.18
N ALA A 313 8.58 19.33 2.41
CA ALA A 313 7.95 19.37 1.09
C ALA A 313 8.59 18.39 0.08
N LEU A 314 9.78 17.87 0.36
CA LEU A 314 10.40 16.81 -0.45
C LEU A 314 9.66 15.46 -0.36
N VAL A 315 8.86 15.24 0.69
CA VAL A 315 8.09 14.01 0.90
C VAL A 315 6.60 14.35 0.84
N PRO A 316 5.93 14.12 -0.30
CA PRO A 316 4.48 14.23 -0.38
C PRO A 316 3.78 13.30 0.63
N ILE A 317 2.78 13.84 1.30
CA ILE A 317 1.95 13.12 2.27
C ILE A 317 0.55 12.99 1.71
N ILE A 318 0.08 11.75 1.58
CA ILE A 318 -1.30 11.42 1.16
C ILE A 318 -2.03 10.59 2.22
N LEU A 319 -1.32 10.10 3.24
CA LEU A 319 -1.89 9.28 4.32
C LEU A 319 -2.87 10.04 5.20
N ASP A 320 -2.88 11.38 5.14
CA ASP A 320 -3.88 12.18 5.81
C ASP A 320 -5.27 11.99 5.21
N GLU A 321 -5.37 11.85 3.88
CA GLU A 321 -6.60 11.53 3.13
C GLU A 321 -6.89 10.02 3.11
N PHE A 322 -5.88 9.19 2.86
CA PHE A 322 -6.02 7.76 2.55
C PHE A 322 -5.72 6.79 3.70
N ALA A 323 -5.16 7.26 4.81
CA ALA A 323 -4.46 6.42 5.78
C ALA A 323 -3.35 5.56 5.13
N ASN A 324 -2.95 4.48 5.78
CA ASN A 324 -2.01 3.52 5.21
C ASN A 324 -2.69 2.65 4.16
N THR A 325 -2.27 2.78 2.92
CA THR A 325 -2.77 1.98 1.79
C THR A 325 -1.79 0.86 1.40
N SER A 326 -0.94 0.44 2.33
CA SER A 326 -0.01 -0.67 2.16
C SER A 326 0.83 -0.53 0.87
N SER A 327 0.76 -1.49 -0.07
CA SER A 327 1.59 -1.46 -1.27
C SER A 327 1.31 -0.26 -2.20
N ALA A 328 0.07 0.22 -2.22
CA ALA A 328 -0.36 1.28 -3.14
C ALA A 328 0.15 2.67 -2.74
N GLY A 329 0.52 2.89 -1.46
CA GLY A 329 0.81 4.23 -0.93
C GLY A 329 1.88 5.01 -1.70
N VAL A 330 2.96 4.35 -2.12
CA VAL A 330 4.01 5.00 -2.92
C VAL A 330 3.53 5.36 -4.34
N ILE A 331 2.59 4.59 -4.89
CA ILE A 331 2.02 4.84 -6.22
C ILE A 331 1.00 5.98 -6.15
N ILE A 332 0.21 6.09 -5.08
CA ILE A 332 -0.67 7.27 -4.86
C ILE A 332 0.16 8.54 -4.78
N ALA A 333 1.23 8.52 -3.98
CA ALA A 333 2.11 9.68 -3.81
C ALA A 333 2.75 10.09 -5.15
N LEU A 334 3.25 9.12 -5.93
CA LEU A 334 3.74 9.37 -7.29
C LEU A 334 2.63 9.94 -8.17
N HIS A 335 1.47 9.30 -8.24
CA HIS A 335 0.35 9.70 -9.10
C HIS A 335 -0.09 11.14 -8.85
N ARG A 336 -0.17 11.56 -7.58
CA ARG A 336 -0.65 12.89 -7.17
C ARG A 336 0.39 14.01 -7.37
N THR A 337 1.68 13.70 -7.47
CA THR A 337 2.76 14.71 -7.47
C THR A 337 3.81 14.50 -8.57
N ALA A 338 3.48 13.69 -9.58
CA ALA A 338 4.37 13.36 -10.70
C ALA A 338 4.69 14.56 -11.61
N ASP A 339 3.84 15.59 -11.60
CA ASP A 339 3.97 16.85 -12.33
C ASP A 339 4.88 17.86 -11.60
N GLU A 340 5.15 17.66 -10.31
CA GLU A 340 6.08 18.48 -9.52
C GLU A 340 7.56 18.13 -9.76
N VAL A 341 7.83 17.13 -10.60
CA VAL A 341 9.17 16.71 -11.02
C VAL A 341 9.36 17.03 -12.51
N ASN A 342 10.32 17.91 -12.79
CA ASN A 342 10.64 18.39 -14.13
C ASN A 342 11.56 17.44 -14.88
N ASP A 343 11.70 17.65 -16.18
CA ASP A 343 12.64 16.89 -17.03
C ASP A 343 14.06 16.86 -16.44
N GLY A 344 14.67 15.67 -16.40
CA GLY A 344 15.99 15.43 -15.84
C GLY A 344 16.08 15.39 -14.31
N GLU A 345 15.05 15.81 -13.56
CA GLU A 345 15.03 15.72 -12.10
C GLU A 345 14.84 14.27 -11.62
N TYR A 346 15.41 13.95 -10.46
CA TYR A 346 15.34 12.62 -9.85
C TYR A 346 14.23 12.51 -8.80
N GLY A 347 13.70 11.31 -8.65
CA GLY A 347 12.85 10.93 -7.54
C GLY A 347 13.22 9.57 -6.97
N VAL A 348 12.79 9.30 -5.73
CA VAL A 348 12.97 7.99 -5.08
C VAL A 348 11.62 7.48 -4.62
N LEU A 349 11.20 6.32 -5.12
CA LEU A 349 10.09 5.56 -4.57
C LEU A 349 10.65 4.59 -3.54
N CYS A 350 10.19 4.66 -2.29
CA CYS A 350 10.65 3.74 -1.26
C CYS A 350 9.50 3.18 -0.43
N SER A 351 9.13 1.94 -0.69
CA SER A 351 8.15 1.20 0.10
C SER A 351 8.83 0.41 1.21
N PHE A 352 8.20 0.30 2.38
CA PHE A 352 8.73 -0.48 3.50
C PHE A 352 7.61 -0.90 4.43
N GLY A 353 7.76 -2.05 5.10
CA GLY A 353 6.75 -2.50 6.07
C GLY A 353 6.85 -3.98 6.37
N ALA A 354 5.72 -4.68 6.39
CA ALA A 354 5.65 -6.09 6.79
C ALA A 354 6.60 -7.00 6.00
N GLY A 355 7.15 -8.00 6.69
CA GLY A 355 8.15 -8.94 6.14
C GLY A 355 9.36 -9.13 7.07
N TYR A 356 10.10 -8.11 7.50
CA TYR A 356 10.20 -6.78 6.90
C TYR A 356 10.57 -6.85 5.42
N SER A 357 10.01 -5.94 4.65
CA SER A 357 10.36 -5.70 3.25
C SER A 357 10.70 -4.23 3.07
N VAL A 358 11.68 -3.94 2.22
CA VAL A 358 12.02 -2.59 1.73
C VAL A 358 12.30 -2.69 0.25
N GLY A 359 11.70 -1.81 -0.55
CA GLY A 359 12.03 -1.66 -1.97
C GLY A 359 12.25 -0.20 -2.30
N SER A 360 13.45 0.13 -2.79
CA SER A 360 13.86 1.49 -3.15
C SER A 360 14.17 1.56 -4.64
N ILE A 361 13.49 2.45 -5.35
CA ILE A 361 13.63 2.66 -6.79
C ILE A 361 14.01 4.11 -7.03
N LEU A 362 15.20 4.31 -7.59
CA LEU A 362 15.65 5.59 -8.09
C LEU A 362 15.09 5.77 -9.50
N VAL A 363 14.43 6.90 -9.74
CA VAL A 363 13.88 7.25 -11.04
C VAL A 363 14.35 8.62 -11.52
N GLN A 364 14.35 8.83 -12.84
CA GLN A 364 14.57 10.12 -13.47
C GLN A 364 13.42 10.47 -14.40
N LYS A 365 12.92 11.71 -14.31
CA LYS A 365 11.85 12.18 -15.20
C LYS A 365 12.42 12.46 -16.59
N HIS A 366 11.68 12.02 -17.61
CA HIS A 366 11.85 12.47 -18.98
C HIS A 366 10.53 13.07 -19.49
N VAL A 367 10.59 14.22 -20.14
CA VAL A 367 9.45 14.87 -20.81
C VAL A 367 9.72 14.89 -22.31
N VAL A 368 8.77 14.39 -23.09
CA VAL A 368 8.78 14.48 -24.55
C VAL A 368 7.79 15.56 -24.97
N GLY A 369 8.28 16.52 -25.74
CA GLY A 369 7.54 17.70 -26.19
C GLY A 369 6.68 17.47 -27.42
#